data_AF-A0A9E2F9E3-F1
#
_entry.id   AF-A0A9E2F9E3-F1
#
_cell.length_a   1.000
_cell.length_b   1.000
_cell.length_c   1.000
_cell.angle_alpha   90.00
_cell.angle_beta   90.00
_cell.angle_gamma   90.00
#
_symmetry.space_group_name_H-M   'P 1'
#
loop_
_entity.id
_entity.type
_entity.pdbx_description
1 polymer ?
#
loop_
_entity_poly.entity_id
_entity_poly.type
_entity_poly.pdbx_seq_one_letter_code
_entity_poly.pdbx_strand_id
1 'polypeptide(L)'
;MTMKNLSQALTLGILPVFLLSMPFSLPLSIADDDIEQAPLQVSFVPGFGTHPSGNVSVDFSVNILGGRIAEVRKFEIGSLFNWNTVAMSGVQLSGLANFVEGDVSGVQMSGLGNITLGSSASITFAGLANYTGAEMAGLGFAGMANIAQQEMAGIYMAGLANVNMAENAGIFFAGLGNYAEEEAAGIYF
;
A
#
# COMPACT_ATOMS: atom_id res chain seq x y z
N MET A 1 4.28 26.49 -10.41
CA MET A 1 3.46 25.42 -9.78
C MET A 1 4.13 25.11 -8.45
N THR A 2 3.43 25.22 -7.33
CA THR A 2 3.98 24.92 -5.99
C THR A 2 4.15 23.40 -5.84
N MET A 3 5.25 22.91 -5.25
CA MET A 3 5.59 21.47 -5.18
C MET A 3 4.57 20.64 -4.37
N LYS A 4 3.85 21.28 -3.43
CA LYS A 4 2.66 20.70 -2.78
C LYS A 4 1.61 20.25 -3.79
N ASN A 5 1.46 20.99 -4.90
CA ASN A 5 0.57 20.62 -5.99
C ASN A 5 1.14 19.47 -6.84
N LEU A 6 2.45 19.21 -6.82
CA LEU A 6 3.07 18.09 -7.55
C LEU A 6 2.90 16.77 -6.79
N SER A 7 3.13 16.76 -5.46
CA SER A 7 2.79 15.60 -4.62
C SER A 7 1.29 15.31 -4.65
N GLN A 8 0.47 16.36 -4.51
CA GLN A 8 -0.98 16.21 -4.67
C GLN A 8 -1.36 15.76 -6.08
N ALA A 9 -0.72 16.25 -7.15
CA ALA A 9 -1.02 15.80 -8.52
C ALA A 9 -0.57 14.36 -8.80
N LEU A 10 0.56 13.92 -8.25
CA LEU A 10 1.01 12.53 -8.34
C LEU A 10 0.08 11.61 -7.56
N THR A 11 -0.26 11.99 -6.33
CA THR A 11 -1.26 11.29 -5.49
C THR A 11 -2.61 11.23 -6.19
N LEU A 12 -3.14 12.36 -6.68
CA LEU A 12 -4.41 12.46 -7.42
C LEU A 12 -4.35 11.84 -8.81
N GLY A 13 -3.17 11.61 -9.38
CA GLY A 13 -2.99 10.92 -10.66
C GLY A 13 -2.99 9.40 -10.51
N ILE A 14 -2.51 8.89 -9.37
CA ILE A 14 -2.45 7.47 -9.05
C ILE A 14 -3.80 7.02 -8.47
N LEU A 15 -4.39 7.77 -7.53
CA LEU A 15 -5.63 7.43 -6.81
C LEU A 15 -6.84 7.06 -7.71
N PRO A 16 -7.10 7.69 -8.88
CA PRO A 16 -8.24 7.35 -9.74
C PRO A 16 -8.15 5.95 -10.35
N VAL A 17 -6.93 5.46 -10.61
CA VAL A 17 -6.70 4.09 -11.12
C VAL A 17 -7.12 3.05 -10.06
N PHE A 18 -7.01 3.40 -8.78
CA PHE A 18 -7.37 2.54 -7.65
C PHE A 18 -8.81 2.72 -7.16
N LEU A 19 -9.39 3.91 -7.31
CA LEU A 19 -10.82 4.15 -7.06
C LEU A 19 -11.71 3.32 -8.01
N LEU A 20 -11.22 2.98 -9.20
CA LEU A 20 -11.90 2.07 -10.13
C LEU A 20 -11.94 0.61 -9.63
N SER A 21 -11.05 0.21 -8.70
CA SER A 21 -11.03 -1.13 -8.11
C SER A 21 -11.75 -1.23 -6.76
N MET A 22 -12.31 -0.14 -6.23
CA MET A 22 -12.94 -0.09 -4.91
C MET A 22 -14.47 -0.29 -4.98
N PRO A 23 -15.07 -1.25 -4.26
CA PRO A 23 -16.47 -1.13 -3.86
C PRO A 23 -16.57 -0.06 -2.76
N PHE A 24 -17.25 1.05 -3.04
CA PHE A 24 -17.47 2.17 -2.12
C PHE A 24 -17.95 1.68 -0.74
N SER A 25 -17.07 1.71 0.26
CA SER A 25 -17.35 1.31 1.64
C SER A 25 -16.81 2.40 2.56
N LEU A 26 -17.65 2.94 3.45
CA LEU A 26 -17.24 3.95 4.43
C LEU A 26 -16.24 3.32 5.43
N PRO A 27 -15.21 4.05 5.87
CA PRO A 27 -14.33 3.57 6.93
C PRO A 27 -15.16 3.41 8.20
N LEU A 28 -15.41 2.17 8.60
CA LEU A 28 -16.06 1.85 9.86
C LEU A 28 -14.94 1.61 10.86
N SER A 29 -14.83 2.48 11.87
CA SER A 29 -13.92 2.27 13.00
C SER A 29 -14.41 1.06 13.79
N ILE A 30 -13.70 -0.06 13.70
CA ILE A 30 -13.93 -1.28 14.48
C ILE A 30 -12.87 -1.29 15.58
N ALA A 31 -13.28 -1.45 16.83
CA ALA A 31 -12.34 -1.64 17.93
C ALA A 31 -11.64 -3.00 17.78
N ASP A 32 -10.33 -3.03 17.99
CA ASP A 32 -9.45 -4.20 17.74
C ASP A 32 -9.89 -5.47 18.50
N ASP A 33 -10.50 -5.31 19.68
CA ASP A 33 -11.01 -6.40 20.52
C ASP A 33 -12.27 -7.12 19.96
N ASP A 34 -12.94 -6.56 18.95
CA ASP A 34 -14.16 -7.15 18.34
C ASP A 34 -13.87 -7.92 17.04
N ILE A 35 -12.60 -8.06 16.64
CA ILE A 35 -12.25 -8.71 15.38
C ILE A 35 -12.14 -10.23 15.58
N GLU A 36 -13.04 -10.97 14.92
CA GLU A 36 -13.02 -12.43 14.91
C GLU A 36 -11.68 -12.94 14.34
N GLN A 37 -11.14 -14.02 14.89
CA GLN A 37 -9.92 -14.63 14.38
C GLN A 37 -10.22 -15.93 13.67
N ALA A 38 -9.72 -16.09 12.46
CA ALA A 38 -9.82 -17.32 11.69
C ALA A 38 -8.46 -17.69 11.05
N PRO A 39 -8.22 -18.95 10.69
CA PRO A 39 -6.96 -19.32 10.04
C PRO A 39 -6.95 -18.94 8.54
N LEU A 40 -8.11 -19.00 7.86
CA LEU A 40 -8.19 -18.90 6.40
C LEU A 40 -9.43 -18.12 5.95
N GLN A 41 -9.27 -17.27 4.94
CA GLN A 41 -10.35 -16.72 4.12
C GLN A 41 -10.20 -17.18 2.67
N VAL A 42 -11.35 -17.49 2.05
CA VAL A 42 -11.48 -17.53 0.59
C VAL A 42 -12.57 -16.57 0.16
N SER A 43 -12.26 -15.64 -0.73
CA SER A 43 -13.17 -14.65 -1.29
C SER A 43 -13.19 -14.76 -2.81
N PHE A 44 -14.37 -14.67 -3.43
CA PHE A 44 -14.46 -14.48 -4.87
C PHE A 44 -14.35 -13.00 -5.21
N VAL A 45 -15.17 -12.20 -4.54
CA VAL A 45 -15.23 -10.74 -4.58
C VAL A 45 -15.62 -10.25 -3.18
N PRO A 46 -15.35 -8.98 -2.80
CA PRO A 46 -15.82 -8.44 -1.53
C PRO A 46 -17.33 -8.70 -1.32
N GLY A 47 -17.69 -9.20 -0.13
CA GLY A 47 -19.07 -9.60 0.20
C GLY A 47 -19.47 -11.00 -0.27
N PHE A 48 -18.63 -11.72 -1.01
CA PHE A 48 -18.91 -13.09 -1.46
C PHE A 48 -17.71 -14.01 -1.19
N GLY A 49 -17.76 -14.73 -0.07
CA GLY A 49 -16.69 -15.63 0.39
C GLY A 49 -17.01 -16.26 1.73
N THR A 50 -15.99 -16.85 2.38
CA THR A 50 -16.14 -17.47 3.71
C THR A 50 -16.44 -16.47 4.81
N HIS A 51 -16.02 -15.21 4.64
CA HIS A 51 -16.27 -14.11 5.58
C HIS A 51 -16.80 -12.88 4.84
N PRO A 52 -18.11 -12.84 4.49
CA PRO A 52 -18.71 -11.76 3.71
C PRO A 52 -18.58 -10.36 4.35
N SER A 53 -18.56 -10.28 5.69
CA SER A 53 -18.40 -9.02 6.41
C SER A 53 -17.01 -8.41 6.23
N GLY A 54 -16.00 -9.25 6.00
CA GLY A 54 -14.58 -8.86 5.99
C GLY A 54 -14.03 -8.44 7.35
N ASN A 55 -14.84 -8.40 8.42
CA ASN A 55 -14.41 -7.91 9.74
C ASN A 55 -13.80 -9.06 10.57
N VAL A 56 -12.73 -9.67 10.04
CA VAL A 56 -12.06 -10.84 10.62
C VAL A 56 -10.55 -10.72 10.36
N SER A 57 -9.72 -11.14 11.31
CA SER A 57 -8.27 -11.21 11.15
C SER A 57 -7.87 -12.66 10.84
N VAL A 58 -7.18 -12.86 9.70
CA VAL A 58 -6.77 -14.20 9.25
C VAL A 58 -5.27 -14.37 9.12
N ASP A 59 -4.81 -15.61 9.17
CA ASP A 59 -3.43 -15.93 8.80
C ASP A 59 -3.26 -15.96 7.27
N PHE A 60 -4.22 -16.58 6.58
CA PHE A 60 -4.18 -16.80 5.14
C PHE A 60 -5.43 -16.25 4.45
N SER A 61 -5.26 -15.55 3.32
CA SER A 61 -6.34 -15.03 2.49
C SER A 61 -6.13 -15.37 1.01
N VAL A 62 -7.17 -15.88 0.36
CA VAL A 62 -7.16 -16.20 -1.08
C VAL A 62 -8.35 -15.52 -1.76
N ASN A 63 -8.05 -14.61 -2.68
CA ASN A 63 -9.01 -13.75 -3.35
C ASN A 63 -9.06 -14.06 -4.86
N ILE A 64 -10.10 -14.76 -5.32
CA ILE A 64 -10.20 -15.25 -6.71
C ILE A 64 -10.27 -14.12 -7.72
N LEU A 65 -11.07 -13.08 -7.48
CA LEU A 65 -11.01 -11.82 -8.23
C LEU A 65 -10.54 -10.70 -7.30
N GLY A 66 -11.18 -10.58 -6.14
CA GLY A 66 -10.75 -9.68 -5.09
C GLY A 66 -11.33 -10.04 -3.73
N GLY A 67 -10.79 -9.44 -2.68
CA GLY A 67 -11.26 -9.67 -1.31
C GLY A 67 -11.16 -8.43 -0.47
N ARG A 68 -12.00 -8.40 0.56
CA ARG A 68 -11.96 -7.44 1.65
C ARG A 68 -11.86 -8.22 2.96
N ILE A 69 -10.89 -7.86 3.78
CA ILE A 69 -10.70 -8.41 5.11
C ILE A 69 -10.17 -7.34 6.06
N ALA A 70 -10.19 -7.58 7.37
CA ALA A 70 -9.67 -6.62 8.34
C ALA A 70 -8.15 -6.69 8.35
N GLU A 71 -7.62 -7.88 8.64
CA GLU A 71 -6.19 -8.10 8.77
C GLU A 71 -5.76 -9.43 8.18
N VAL A 72 -4.59 -9.44 7.56
CA VAL A 72 -3.86 -10.67 7.21
C VAL A 72 -2.54 -10.69 7.97
N ARG A 73 -2.23 -11.80 8.65
CA ARG A 73 -1.04 -11.92 9.50
C ARG A 73 0.15 -12.62 8.85
N LYS A 74 -0.08 -13.42 7.79
CA LYS A 74 0.98 -14.22 7.14
C LYS A 74 1.00 -14.10 5.63
N PHE A 75 -0.08 -14.44 4.93
CA PHE A 75 -0.08 -14.49 3.48
C PHE A 75 -1.44 -14.17 2.85
N GLU A 76 -1.45 -13.27 1.89
CA GLU A 76 -2.62 -12.94 1.07
C GLU A 76 -2.28 -12.94 -0.41
N ILE A 77 -3.15 -13.54 -1.22
CA ILE A 77 -3.05 -13.52 -2.67
C ILE A 77 -4.38 -13.17 -3.31
N GLY A 78 -4.36 -12.28 -4.29
CA GLY A 78 -5.52 -11.88 -5.06
C GLY A 78 -5.25 -11.85 -6.57
N SER A 79 -6.19 -12.33 -7.38
CA SER A 79 -5.98 -12.25 -8.84
C SER A 79 -6.00 -10.83 -9.35
N LEU A 80 -6.91 -9.96 -8.86
CA LEU A 80 -6.94 -8.55 -9.23
C LEU A 80 -6.51 -7.67 -8.07
N PHE A 81 -7.20 -7.75 -6.92
CA PHE A 81 -6.89 -6.88 -5.79
C PHE A 81 -7.08 -7.53 -4.43
N ASN A 82 -6.40 -6.97 -3.42
CA ASN A 82 -6.59 -7.27 -2.00
C ASN A 82 -6.90 -5.97 -1.24
N TRP A 83 -7.80 -6.04 -0.27
CA TRP A 83 -8.17 -4.91 0.59
C TRP A 83 -8.17 -5.32 2.07
N ASN A 84 -7.26 -4.75 2.86
CA ASN A 84 -7.21 -4.89 4.31
C ASN A 84 -7.66 -3.58 4.97
N THR A 85 -8.70 -3.62 5.80
CA THR A 85 -9.24 -2.41 6.45
C THR A 85 -8.54 -2.05 7.76
N VAL A 86 -7.70 -2.94 8.29
CA VAL A 86 -6.98 -2.73 9.55
C VAL A 86 -5.48 -2.79 9.32
N ALA A 87 -4.93 -3.94 8.93
CA ALA A 87 -3.48 -4.06 8.74
C ALA A 87 -3.11 -5.22 7.81
N MET A 88 -1.87 -5.24 7.34
CA MET A 88 -1.28 -6.39 6.66
C MET A 88 0.10 -6.71 7.23
N SER A 89 0.27 -7.94 7.68
CA SER A 89 1.55 -8.52 8.05
C SER A 89 1.89 -9.73 7.19
N GLY A 90 3.17 -9.88 6.84
CA GLY A 90 3.65 -11.01 6.06
C GLY A 90 3.78 -10.70 4.57
N VAL A 91 3.14 -11.48 3.69
CA VAL A 91 3.27 -11.33 2.23
C VAL A 91 1.91 -11.10 1.59
N GLN A 92 1.80 -10.06 0.78
CA GLN A 92 0.58 -9.76 0.02
C GLN A 92 0.88 -9.59 -1.46
N LEU A 93 0.23 -10.40 -2.29
CA LEU A 93 0.42 -10.43 -3.73
C LEU A 93 -0.90 -10.16 -4.44
N SER A 94 -0.90 -9.27 -5.43
CA SER A 94 -2.05 -9.08 -6.31
C SER A 94 -1.66 -8.92 -7.78
N GLY A 95 -2.57 -9.25 -8.69
CA GLY A 95 -2.36 -8.99 -10.11
C GLY A 95 -2.39 -7.51 -10.46
N LEU A 96 -3.25 -6.70 -9.81
CA LEU A 96 -3.36 -5.26 -10.06
C LEU A 96 -2.98 -4.43 -8.84
N ALA A 97 -3.66 -4.61 -7.70
CA ALA A 97 -3.61 -3.63 -6.62
C ALA A 97 -3.70 -4.23 -5.21
N ASN A 98 -2.89 -3.72 -4.29
CA ASN A 98 -3.07 -3.94 -2.85
C ASN A 98 -3.48 -2.63 -2.17
N PHE A 99 -4.45 -2.70 -1.26
CA PHE A 99 -4.91 -1.55 -0.48
C PHE A 99 -5.02 -1.91 1.01
N VAL A 100 -4.31 -1.19 1.85
CA VAL A 100 -4.30 -1.37 3.30
C VAL A 100 -4.62 -0.03 3.97
N GLU A 101 -5.67 0.02 4.79
CA GLU A 101 -6.08 1.27 5.46
C GLU A 101 -5.23 1.63 6.67
N GLY A 102 -4.70 0.65 7.40
CA GLY A 102 -3.74 0.92 8.47
C GLY A 102 -2.33 0.55 8.05
N ASP A 103 -1.63 -0.17 8.91
CA ASP A 103 -0.19 -0.37 8.79
C ASP A 103 0.16 -1.64 8.01
N VAL A 104 1.33 -1.61 7.37
CA VAL A 104 1.91 -2.75 6.67
C VAL A 104 3.28 -3.11 7.23
N SER A 105 3.48 -4.40 7.53
CA SER A 105 4.78 -4.97 7.86
C SER A 105 5.06 -6.23 7.03
N GLY A 106 6.07 -6.19 6.17
CA GLY A 106 6.46 -7.38 5.37
C GLY A 106 6.68 -7.09 3.89
N VAL A 107 5.94 -7.76 3.00
CA VAL A 107 6.13 -7.68 1.54
C VAL A 107 4.81 -7.38 0.83
N GLN A 108 4.77 -6.32 0.02
CA GLN A 108 3.66 -6.05 -0.90
C GLN A 108 4.14 -6.12 -2.35
N MET A 109 3.44 -6.88 -3.19
CA MET A 109 3.70 -6.90 -4.63
C MET A 109 2.39 -6.81 -5.40
N SER A 110 2.38 -5.95 -6.41
CA SER A 110 1.24 -5.79 -7.30
C SER A 110 1.67 -5.37 -8.71
N GLY A 111 0.84 -5.68 -9.70
CA GLY A 111 1.11 -5.33 -11.09
C GLY A 111 0.99 -3.83 -11.37
N LEU A 112 0.09 -3.11 -10.69
CA LEU A 112 -0.08 -1.67 -10.84
C LEU A 112 0.39 -0.91 -9.61
N GLY A 113 -0.11 -1.22 -8.41
CA GLY A 113 0.42 -0.56 -7.24
C GLY A 113 -0.14 -0.93 -5.88
N ASN A 114 0.56 -0.43 -4.87
CA ASN A 114 0.28 -0.68 -3.47
C ASN A 114 -0.05 0.65 -2.79
N ILE A 115 -1.15 0.66 -2.04
CA ILE A 115 -1.59 1.82 -1.26
C ILE A 115 -1.69 1.40 0.19
N THR A 116 -0.97 2.10 1.05
CA THR A 116 -1.04 1.96 2.50
C THR A 116 -1.43 3.32 3.06
N LEU A 117 -2.55 3.46 3.76
CA LEU A 117 -2.94 4.75 4.35
C LEU A 117 -2.25 5.02 5.70
N GLY A 118 -1.84 3.98 6.42
CA GLY A 118 -0.96 4.05 7.59
C GLY A 118 0.54 4.07 7.23
N SER A 119 1.35 3.53 8.13
CA SER A 119 2.81 3.38 7.96
C SER A 119 3.15 2.05 7.28
N SER A 120 4.22 2.05 6.50
CA SER A 120 4.68 0.87 5.74
C SER A 120 6.12 0.55 6.08
N ALA A 121 6.35 -0.54 6.82
CA ALA A 121 7.65 -1.13 7.08
C ALA A 121 7.81 -2.38 6.20
N SER A 122 8.11 -2.19 4.91
CA SER A 122 7.98 -3.29 3.93
C SER A 122 8.98 -3.27 2.78
N ILE A 123 9.07 -4.43 2.12
CA ILE A 123 9.57 -4.54 0.75
C ILE A 123 8.36 -4.40 -0.17
N THR A 124 8.34 -3.36 -0.99
CA THR A 124 7.21 -3.06 -1.87
C THR A 124 7.61 -3.04 -3.34
N PHE A 125 6.79 -3.67 -4.17
CA PHE A 125 6.96 -3.69 -5.62
C PHE A 125 5.64 -3.35 -6.31
N ALA A 126 5.71 -2.39 -7.22
CA ALA A 126 4.59 -1.98 -8.06
C ALA A 126 5.04 -1.72 -9.49
N GLY A 127 4.24 -2.17 -10.47
CA GLY A 127 4.51 -1.83 -11.87
C GLY A 127 4.33 -0.34 -12.19
N LEU A 128 3.48 0.38 -11.45
CA LEU A 128 3.32 1.83 -11.58
C LEU A 128 3.75 2.58 -10.32
N ALA A 129 3.08 2.38 -9.19
CA ALA A 129 3.32 3.23 -8.03
C ALA A 129 3.10 2.57 -6.67
N ASN A 130 3.86 3.04 -5.68
CA ASN A 130 3.63 2.77 -4.27
C ASN A 130 3.27 4.07 -3.57
N TYR A 131 2.22 4.05 -2.75
CA TYR A 131 1.78 5.19 -1.95
C TYR A 131 1.66 4.79 -0.48
N THR A 132 2.22 5.61 0.40
CA THR A 132 2.09 5.49 1.85
C THR A 132 1.59 6.80 2.46
N GLY A 133 0.50 6.74 3.23
CA GLY A 133 -0.15 7.90 3.86
C GLY A 133 0.57 8.41 5.12
N ALA A 134 1.50 7.63 5.66
CA ALA A 134 2.43 8.02 6.71
C ALA A 134 3.88 7.73 6.30
N GLU A 135 4.64 7.07 7.16
CA GLU A 135 6.06 6.76 7.00
C GLU A 135 6.27 5.54 6.09
N MET A 136 7.29 5.58 5.22
CA MET A 136 7.61 4.50 4.29
C MET A 136 9.05 4.03 4.48
N ALA A 137 9.22 2.92 5.19
CA ALA A 137 10.51 2.35 5.57
C ALA A 137 10.76 0.97 4.94
N GLY A 138 11.95 0.77 4.33
CA GLY A 138 12.35 -0.52 3.77
C GLY A 138 12.92 -0.43 2.36
N LEU A 139 12.41 -1.28 1.46
CA LEU A 139 12.87 -1.36 0.07
C LEU A 139 11.69 -1.17 -0.87
N GLY A 140 11.75 -0.22 -1.80
CA GLY A 140 10.66 0.02 -2.73
C GLY A 140 11.09 0.07 -4.18
N PHE A 141 10.30 -0.54 -5.05
CA PHE A 141 10.40 -0.37 -6.49
C PHE A 141 9.04 0.01 -7.06
N ALA A 142 9.04 1.06 -7.88
CA ALA A 142 7.89 1.50 -8.66
C ALA A 142 8.30 1.83 -10.09
N GLY A 143 7.54 1.37 -11.08
CA GLY A 143 7.82 1.73 -12.48
C GLY A 143 7.68 3.23 -12.76
N MET A 144 6.86 3.96 -12.00
CA MET A 144 6.72 5.41 -12.09
C MET A 144 7.16 6.11 -10.80
N ALA A 145 6.50 5.85 -9.67
CA ALA A 145 6.75 6.65 -8.46
C ALA A 145 6.57 5.90 -7.13
N ASN A 146 7.43 6.22 -6.16
CA ASN A 146 7.20 5.92 -4.75
C ASN A 146 6.84 7.23 -4.05
N ILE A 147 5.75 7.24 -3.28
CA ILE A 147 5.22 8.42 -2.61
C ILE A 147 4.97 8.09 -1.13
N ALA A 148 5.52 8.90 -0.24
CA ALA A 148 5.18 8.90 1.18
C ALA A 148 4.67 10.28 1.60
N GLN A 149 3.65 10.36 2.45
CA GLN A 149 3.19 11.65 2.97
C GLN A 149 3.97 12.11 4.22
N GLN A 150 4.85 11.25 4.74
CA GLN A 150 5.82 11.60 5.79
C GLN A 150 7.20 11.10 5.36
N GLU A 151 8.01 10.59 6.28
CA GLU A 151 9.39 10.20 6.04
C GLU A 151 9.50 9.00 5.09
N MET A 152 10.59 8.96 4.32
CA MET A 152 10.95 7.77 3.55
C MET A 152 12.37 7.33 3.93
N ALA A 153 12.51 6.08 4.38
CA ALA A 153 13.75 5.54 4.90
C ALA A 153 14.11 4.19 4.25
N GLY A 154 15.32 4.07 3.70
CA GLY A 154 15.81 2.83 3.08
C GLY A 154 16.22 2.99 1.62
N ILE A 155 15.82 2.07 0.75
CA ILE A 155 16.21 2.08 -0.67
C ILE A 155 14.97 2.14 -1.56
N TYR A 156 14.80 3.23 -2.29
CA TYR A 156 13.66 3.42 -3.17
C TYR A 156 14.09 3.72 -4.61
N MET A 157 13.55 2.94 -5.53
CA MET A 157 13.80 3.04 -6.96
C MET A 157 12.49 3.35 -7.68
N ALA A 158 12.51 4.41 -8.47
CA ALA A 158 11.38 4.84 -9.28
C ALA A 158 11.83 5.10 -10.73
N GLY A 159 10.98 4.76 -11.70
CA GLY A 159 11.27 5.15 -13.09
C GLY A 159 11.22 6.67 -13.30
N LEU A 160 10.35 7.37 -12.58
CA LEU A 160 10.21 8.83 -12.66
C LEU A 160 10.64 9.54 -11.37
N ALA A 161 9.99 9.28 -10.24
CA ALA A 161 10.21 10.07 -9.02
C ALA A 161 10.01 9.31 -7.70
N ASN A 162 10.85 9.60 -6.71
CA ASN A 162 10.54 9.32 -5.31
C ASN A 162 10.15 10.64 -4.63
N VAL A 163 9.03 10.67 -3.92
CA VAL A 163 8.46 11.90 -3.35
C VAL A 163 8.08 11.66 -1.90
N ASN A 164 8.48 12.57 -1.01
CA ASN A 164 8.01 12.63 0.36
C ASN A 164 7.85 14.05 0.90
N MET A 165 7.04 14.19 1.95
CA MET A 165 6.69 15.47 2.59
C MET A 165 7.44 15.69 3.93
N ALA A 166 8.44 14.87 4.24
CA ALA A 166 9.27 15.02 5.45
C ALA A 166 10.73 14.70 5.10
N GLU A 167 11.51 14.23 6.07
CA GLU A 167 12.90 13.86 5.89
C GLU A 167 13.06 12.56 5.09
N ASN A 168 14.24 12.43 4.50
CA ASN A 168 14.67 11.23 3.81
C ASN A 168 15.93 10.66 4.42
N ALA A 169 15.96 9.34 4.62
CA ALA A 169 17.12 8.63 5.10
C ALA A 169 17.44 7.42 4.23
N GLY A 170 18.45 7.50 3.36
CA GLY A 170 18.91 6.33 2.60
C GLY A 170 19.31 6.59 1.15
N ILE A 171 18.95 5.66 0.25
CA ILE A 171 19.35 5.66 -1.16
C ILE A 171 18.12 5.76 -2.03
N PHE A 172 18.07 6.80 -2.87
CA PHE A 172 16.94 7.07 -3.74
C PHE A 172 17.42 7.21 -5.18
N PHE A 173 16.84 6.41 -6.07
CA PHE A 173 17.11 6.47 -7.51
C PHE A 173 15.82 6.82 -8.25
N ALA A 174 15.87 7.86 -9.08
CA ALA A 174 14.73 8.22 -9.91
C ALA A 174 15.17 8.82 -11.26
N GLY A 175 14.50 8.41 -12.35
CA GLY A 175 14.87 8.88 -13.69
C GLY A 175 14.67 10.38 -13.92
N LEU A 176 13.72 11.03 -13.23
CA LEU A 176 13.54 12.49 -13.28
C LEU A 176 14.02 13.19 -12.00
N GLY A 177 13.79 12.61 -10.83
CA GLY A 177 14.36 13.15 -9.60
C GLY A 177 13.69 12.67 -8.32
N ASN A 178 14.36 12.97 -7.21
CA ASN A 178 13.90 12.64 -5.86
C ASN A 178 13.55 13.94 -5.13
N TYR A 179 12.46 13.94 -4.36
CA TYR A 179 11.96 15.10 -3.65
C TYR A 179 11.67 14.78 -2.18
N ALA A 180 12.17 15.64 -1.28
CA ALA A 180 11.81 15.74 0.12
C ALA A 180 11.36 17.18 0.39
N GLU A 181 10.28 17.36 1.18
CA GLU A 181 9.90 18.70 1.65
C GLU A 181 10.84 19.20 2.75
N GLU A 182 11.32 18.30 3.61
CA GLU A 182 12.26 18.60 4.69
C GLU A 182 13.69 18.12 4.36
N GLU A 183 14.58 18.17 5.34
CA GLU A 183 16.01 17.93 5.16
C GLU A 183 16.28 16.51 4.63
N ALA A 184 17.21 16.41 3.68
CA ALA A 184 17.51 15.19 2.95
C ALA A 184 18.84 14.60 3.43
N ALA A 185 18.80 13.52 4.21
CA ALA A 185 19.97 12.78 4.65
C ALA A 185 20.13 11.50 3.82
N GLY A 186 20.67 11.61 2.60
CA GLY A 186 20.76 10.44 1.73
C GLY A 186 21.61 10.62 0.47
N ILE A 187 21.75 9.51 -0.26
CA ILE A 187 22.38 9.47 -1.57
C ILE A 187 21.27 9.45 -2.62
N TYR A 188 21.27 10.46 -3.49
CA TYR A 188 20.29 10.64 -4.54
C TYR A 188 20.95 10.51 -5.90
N PHE A 189 20.31 9.72 -6.77
CA PHE A 189 20.67 9.55 -8.17
C PHE A 189 19.46 9.88 -9.05
#